data_AF-A0A371E1M5-F1
#
_entry.id   AF-A0A371E1M5-F1
#
_cell.length_a   1.000
_cell.length_b   1.000
_cell.length_c   1.000
_cell.angle_alpha   90.00
_cell.angle_beta   90.00
_cell.angle_gamma   90.00
#
_symmetry.space_group_name_H-M   'P 1'
#
loop_
_entity.id
_entity.type
_entity.pdbx_description
1 polymer ?
#
loop_
_entity_poly.entity_id
_entity_poly.type
_entity_poly.pdbx_seq_one_letter_code
_entity_poly.pdbx_strand_id
1 'polypeptide(L)'
;MQIHRDRKDRKVWLSQKNYLLKILRRFNMQDCKPISTPLPTNFKLSSKNEAKMSQAPYALVVGILIYVMICIRPYIAQAVGEVSRLKANLNIKH
;
A
#
# COMPACT_ATOMS: atom_id res chain seq x y z
N MET A 1 -4.94 -14.58 5.92
CA MET A 1 -4.73 -14.25 7.35
C MET A 1 -4.48 -15.56 8.08
N GLN A 2 -3.44 -15.64 8.90
CA GLN A 2 -3.11 -16.83 9.69
C GLN A 2 -2.94 -16.42 11.14
N ILE A 3 -3.70 -17.05 12.03
CA ILE A 3 -3.61 -16.80 13.48
C ILE A 3 -2.69 -17.86 14.05
N HIS A 4 -1.63 -17.44 14.71
CA HIS A 4 -0.72 -18.31 15.43
C HIS A 4 -1.02 -18.17 16.92
N ARG A 5 -1.11 -19.31 17.61
CA ARG A 5 -1.39 -19.36 19.05
C ARG A 5 -0.38 -20.28 19.70
N ASP A 6 0.41 -19.74 20.60
CA ASP A 6 1.22 -20.50 21.52
C ASP A 6 0.52 -20.55 22.87
N ARG A 7 -0.04 -21.72 23.22
CA ARG A 7 -0.77 -21.91 24.47
C ARG A 7 0.16 -22.08 25.67
N LYS A 8 1.40 -22.52 25.47
CA LYS A 8 2.38 -22.66 26.56
C LYS A 8 2.83 -21.28 27.02
N ASP A 9 3.15 -20.41 26.07
CA ASP A 9 3.59 -19.04 26.35
C ASP A 9 2.43 -18.03 26.47
N ARG A 10 1.18 -18.46 26.27
CA ARG A 10 -0.02 -17.60 26.19
C ARG A 10 0.14 -16.45 25.18
N LYS A 11 0.83 -16.70 24.07
CA LYS A 11 1.04 -15.72 22.99
C LYS A 11 0.09 -15.98 21.84
N VAL A 12 -0.45 -14.91 21.26
CA VAL A 12 -1.24 -14.96 20.04
C VAL A 12 -0.72 -13.87 19.11
N TRP A 13 -0.46 -14.23 17.86
CA TRP A 13 -0.07 -13.25 16.85
C TRP A 13 -0.73 -13.56 15.49
N LEU A 14 -0.82 -12.51 14.68
CA LEU A 14 -1.45 -12.54 13.38
C LEU A 14 -0.39 -12.43 12.29
N SER A 15 -0.35 -13.41 11.38
CA SER A 15 0.42 -13.31 10.15
C SER A 15 -0.48 -12.89 8.99
N GLN A 16 -0.13 -11.77 8.38
CA GLN A 16 -0.79 -11.21 7.21
C GLN A 16 0.01 -11.40 5.91
N LYS A 17 1.13 -12.14 5.96
CA LYS A 17 2.05 -12.33 4.83
C LYS A 17 1.34 -12.75 3.53
N ASN A 18 0.44 -13.73 3.62
CA ASN A 18 -0.28 -14.24 2.43
C ASN A 18 -1.24 -13.21 1.83
N TYR A 19 -1.78 -12.30 2.64
CA TYR A 19 -2.64 -11.22 2.13
C TYR A 19 -1.80 -10.21 1.34
N LEU A 20 -0.64 -9.84 1.86
CA LEU A 20 0.31 -8.96 1.17
C LEU A 20 0.77 -9.56 -0.16
N LEU A 21 1.10 -10.86 -0.19
CA LEU A 21 1.48 -11.55 -1.43
C LEU A 21 0.34 -11.58 -2.47
N LYS A 22 -0.91 -11.76 -2.04
CA LYS A 22 -2.08 -11.69 -2.94
C LYS A 22 -2.24 -10.29 -3.54
N ILE A 23 -2.04 -9.25 -2.74
CA ILE A 23 -2.06 -7.85 -3.22
C ILE A 23 -0.97 -7.64 -4.26
N LEU A 24 0.28 -8.03 -3.96
CA LEU A 24 1.39 -7.85 -4.88
C LEU A 24 1.13 -8.55 -6.22
N ARG A 25 0.65 -9.80 -6.20
CA ARG A 25 0.26 -10.52 -7.43
C ARG A 25 -0.87 -9.83 -8.19
N ARG A 26 -1.88 -9.31 -7.49
CA ARG A 26 -3.02 -8.61 -8.11
C ARG A 26 -2.57 -7.39 -8.93
N PHE A 27 -1.51 -6.71 -8.48
CA PHE A 27 -0.93 -5.56 -9.17
C PHE A 27 0.31 -5.91 -10.00
N ASN A 28 0.58 -7.20 -10.22
CA ASN A 28 1.76 -7.69 -10.95
C ASN A 28 3.11 -7.18 -10.38
N MET A 29 3.18 -7.07 -9.05
CA MET A 29 4.34 -6.58 -8.28
C MET A 29 5.02 -7.68 -7.44
N GLN A 30 4.75 -8.95 -7.71
CA GLN A 30 5.29 -10.09 -6.94
C GLN A 30 6.83 -10.14 -6.95
N ASP A 31 7.45 -9.69 -8.04
CA ASP A 31 8.91 -9.70 -8.23
C ASP A 31 9.54 -8.32 -7.93
N CYS A 32 8.76 -7.40 -7.36
CA CYS A 32 9.23 -6.06 -7.05
C CYS A 32 10.29 -6.10 -5.93
N LYS A 33 11.42 -5.42 -6.14
CA LYS A 33 12.49 -5.36 -5.14
C LYS A 33 11.98 -4.66 -3.87
N PRO A 34 12.18 -5.24 -2.68
CA PRO A 34 11.88 -4.56 -1.44
C PRO A 34 12.80 -3.34 -1.29
N ILE A 35 12.21 -2.18 -1.03
CA ILE A 35 12.94 -0.94 -0.73
C ILE A 35 12.53 -0.51 0.68
N SER A 36 13.52 -0.16 1.52
CA SER A 36 13.28 0.31 2.89
C SER A 36 12.60 1.68 2.91
N THR A 37 12.88 2.53 1.92
CA THR A 37 12.30 3.85 1.77
C THR A 37 11.15 3.81 0.74
N PRO A 38 9.89 3.86 1.17
CA PRO A 38 8.74 3.70 0.28
C PRO A 38 8.55 4.86 -0.70
N LEU A 39 9.14 6.04 -0.42
CA LEU A 39 9.12 7.21 -1.29
C LEU A 39 10.44 8.00 -1.12
N PRO A 40 11.17 8.34 -2.20
CA PRO A 40 12.31 9.26 -2.12
C PRO A 40 11.87 10.64 -1.61
N THR A 41 12.74 11.32 -0.86
CA THR A 41 12.46 12.64 -0.24
C THR A 41 12.02 13.72 -1.25
N ASN A 42 12.40 13.58 -2.52
CA ASN A 42 12.09 14.53 -3.59
C ASN A 42 11.07 14.00 -4.61
N PHE A 43 10.29 12.97 -4.25
CA PHE A 43 9.31 12.39 -5.18
C PHE A 43 8.07 13.28 -5.28
N LYS A 44 7.84 13.86 -6.48
CA LYS A 44 6.67 14.68 -6.78
C LYS A 44 5.78 13.94 -7.78
N LEU A 45 4.55 13.63 -7.38
CA LEU A 45 3.55 13.03 -8.26
C LEU A 45 3.11 14.06 -9.32
N SER A 46 3.34 13.73 -10.59
CA SER A 46 2.92 14.51 -11.75
C SER A 46 1.69 13.87 -12.41
N SER A 47 0.80 14.68 -13.00
CA SER A 47 -0.39 14.24 -13.73
C SER A 47 -0.09 13.27 -14.88
N LYS A 48 1.13 13.29 -15.44
CA LYS A 48 1.58 12.32 -16.45
C LYS A 48 1.58 10.86 -15.96
N ASN A 49 1.58 10.63 -14.65
CA ASN A 49 1.55 9.29 -14.06
C ASN A 49 0.14 8.66 -14.05
N GLU A 50 -0.91 9.44 -14.35
CA GLU A 50 -2.30 8.96 -14.42
C GLU A 50 -2.54 7.99 -15.58
N ALA A 51 -1.89 8.22 -16.72
CA ALA A 51 -2.06 7.40 -17.92
C ALA A 51 -1.68 5.92 -17.68
N LYS A 52 -0.86 5.64 -16.65
CA LYS A 52 -0.49 4.28 -16.23
C LYS A 52 -1.36 3.70 -15.11
N MET A 53 -2.16 4.52 -14.41
CA MET A 53 -3.04 4.06 -13.32
C MET A 53 -4.41 3.54 -13.79
N SER A 54 -4.66 3.53 -15.10
CA SER A 54 -5.94 3.13 -15.71
C SER A 54 -6.34 1.66 -15.48
N GLN A 55 -5.42 0.80 -15.03
CA GLN A 55 -5.67 -0.65 -14.89
C GLN A 55 -6.44 -1.04 -13.63
N ALA A 56 -6.49 -0.20 -12.59
CA ALA A 56 -7.18 -0.54 -11.35
C ALA A 56 -7.98 0.65 -10.79
N PRO A 57 -9.14 0.41 -10.15
CA PRO A 57 -9.89 1.49 -9.51
C PRO A 57 -9.01 2.17 -8.45
N TYR A 58 -8.66 3.44 -8.65
CA TYR A 58 -7.79 4.20 -7.76
C TYR A 58 -8.22 4.09 -6.28
N ALA A 59 -9.53 4.14 -6.00
CA ALA A 59 -10.08 4.01 -4.64
C ALA A 59 -9.76 2.65 -4.00
N LEU A 60 -9.75 1.57 -4.79
CA LEU A 60 -9.38 0.24 -4.33
C LEU A 60 -7.89 0.18 -3.97
N VAL A 61 -7.02 0.76 -4.80
CA VAL A 61 -5.58 0.81 -4.56
C VAL A 61 -5.27 1.58 -3.28
N VAL A 62 -5.88 2.76 -3.13
CA VAL A 62 -5.74 3.58 -1.93
C VAL A 62 -6.26 2.86 -0.69
N GLY A 63 -7.42 2.20 -0.76
CA GLY A 63 -7.96 1.42 0.36
C GLY A 63 -7.05 0.28 0.81
N ILE A 64 -6.47 -0.45 -0.13
CA ILE A 64 -5.49 -1.51 0.16
C ILE A 64 -4.23 -0.92 0.82
N LEU A 65 -3.72 0.20 0.31
CA LEU A 65 -2.55 0.88 0.86
C LEU A 65 -2.79 1.40 2.28
N ILE A 66 -3.96 1.98 2.56
CA ILE A 66 -4.38 2.41 3.89
C ILE A 66 -4.40 1.22 4.86
N TYR A 67 -4.96 0.08 4.44
CA TYR A 67 -4.96 -1.12 5.27
C TYR A 67 -3.54 -1.62 5.59
N VAL A 68 -2.66 -1.67 4.58
CA VAL A 68 -1.26 -2.08 4.78
C VAL A 68 -0.53 -1.11 5.72
N MET A 69 -0.77 0.19 5.58
CA MET A 69 -0.23 1.23 6.46
C MET A 69 -0.67 1.01 7.91
N ILE A 70 -1.97 0.84 8.16
CA ILE A 70 -2.53 0.75 9.52
C ILE A 70 -2.16 -0.58 10.19
N CYS A 71 -2.29 -1.70 9.47
CA CYS A 71 -2.25 -3.02 10.10
C CYS A 71 -0.88 -3.71 10.05
N ILE A 72 0.03 -3.32 9.15
CA ILE A 72 1.23 -4.12 8.84
C ILE A 72 2.51 -3.28 8.77
N ARG A 73 2.47 -2.10 8.16
CA ARG A 73 3.65 -1.31 7.78
C ARG A 73 3.42 0.20 7.94
N PRO A 74 3.41 0.75 9.17
CA PRO A 74 3.14 2.17 9.39
C PRO A 74 4.13 3.11 8.68
N TYR A 75 5.35 2.64 8.40
CA TYR A 75 6.39 3.41 7.73
C TYR A 75 6.05 3.85 6.29
N ILE A 76 5.01 3.27 5.65
CA ILE A 76 4.55 3.71 4.32
C ILE A 76 3.59 4.91 4.37
N ALA A 77 3.25 5.42 5.56
CA ALA A 77 2.21 6.44 5.72
C ALA A 77 2.43 7.70 4.87
N GLN A 78 3.67 8.16 4.76
CA GLN A 78 4.02 9.31 3.91
C GLN A 78 3.67 9.04 2.44
N ALA A 79 4.03 7.86 1.93
CA ALA A 79 3.74 7.46 0.55
C ALA A 79 2.23 7.37 0.30
N VAL A 80 1.49 6.78 1.24
CA VAL A 80 0.01 6.67 1.15
C VAL A 80 -0.66 8.04 1.20
N GLY A 81 -0.14 8.97 2.00
CA GLY A 81 -0.62 10.35 2.05
C GLY A 81 -0.46 11.08 0.71
N GLU A 82 0.69 10.96 0.06
CA GLU A 82 0.91 11.54 -1.28
C GLU A 82 -0.03 10.93 -2.32
N VAL A 83 -0.12 9.60 -2.33
CA VAL A 83 -1.02 8.88 -3.24
C VAL A 83 -2.47 9.25 -2.98
N SER A 84 -2.91 9.46 -1.74
CA SER A 84 -4.31 9.82 -1.45
C SER A 84 -4.68 11.23 -1.95
N ARG A 85 -3.75 12.19 -1.87
CA ARG A 85 -3.97 13.59 -2.29
C ARG A 85 -4.09 13.81 -3.79
N LEU A 86 -3.61 12.86 -4.61
CA LEU A 86 -3.58 12.98 -6.06
C LEU A 86 -4.97 13.27 -6.65
N LYS A 87 -5.99 12.48 -6.27
CA LYS A 87 -7.38 12.73 -6.70
C LYS A 87 -7.95 14.05 -6.19
N ALA A 88 -7.62 14.46 -4.97
CA ALA A 88 -8.14 15.70 -4.38
C ALA A 88 -7.60 16.94 -5.11
N ASN A 89 -6.32 16.92 -5.51
CA ASN A 89 -5.68 18.00 -6.23
C ASN A 89 -6.09 18.12 -7.71
N LEU A 90 -6.70 17.08 -8.28
CA LEU A 90 -7.21 17.08 -9.66
C LEU A 90 -8.62 17.68 -9.76
N ASN A 91 -9.48 17.47 -8.76
CA ASN A 91 -10.81 18.10 -8.70
C ASN A 91 -10.75 19.64 -8.58
N ILE A 92 -9.61 20.20 -8.17
CA ILE A 92 -9.41 21.65 -7.99
C ILE A 92 -8.85 22.30 -9.26
N LYS A 93 -8.35 21.50 -10.22
CA LYS A 93 -7.71 21.99 -11.47
C LYS A 93 -8.59 21.85 -12.71
N HIS A 94 -9.88 21.59 -12.53
CA HIS A 94 -10.86 21.54 -13.60
C HIS A 94 -11.70 22.81 -13.64
#